data_AF-A0A9P5MV30-F1
#
_entry.id   AF-A0A9P5MV30-F1
#
_cell.length_a   1.000
_cell.length_b   1.000
_cell.length_c   1.000
_cell.angle_alpha   90.00
_cell.angle_beta   90.00
_cell.angle_gamma   90.00
#
_symmetry.space_group_name_H-M   'P 1'
#
loop_
_entity.id
_entity.type
_entity.pdbx_description
1 polymer ?
#
loop_
_entity_poly.entity_id
_entity_poly.type
_entity_poly.pdbx_seq_one_letter_code
_entity_poly.pdbx_strand_id
1 'polypeptide(L)'
;MPSKYLHGFYGLFTLVLAVFGIISVLFSLLWRKNDLMVNMTFSSSDLDAGLVMGIAFLITSSLSVAAIIQRNHVTIGLIILNWVLMADAVMVLVVGTFVWFYTLRERAEFHVRYAKLQPSQRITIQDQFSCCGYFNASDLLEIGGSFCQNSTFANSLNTTITNNFCVTPITNEADTSLNQVFSRDVVTVPVIRTTYGFMAGIIGLFLTSLCVIKVRQEIERFRRIDAKRGGRGFV
;
A
#
# COMPACT_ATOMS: atom_id res chain seq x y z
N MET A 1 16.53 4.29 -34.28
CA MET A 1 16.88 3.48 -33.08
C MET A 1 15.97 3.94 -31.96
N PRO A 2 15.41 3.04 -31.12
CA PRO A 2 14.65 3.48 -29.96
C PRO A 2 15.53 4.37 -29.08
N SER A 3 15.00 5.50 -28.66
CA SER A 3 15.73 6.48 -27.86
C SER A 3 16.23 5.82 -26.56
N LYS A 4 17.53 5.95 -26.24
CA LYS A 4 18.13 5.41 -25.00
C LYS A 4 17.36 5.86 -23.76
N TYR A 5 16.79 7.06 -23.81
CA TYR A 5 15.94 7.63 -22.77
C TYR A 5 14.65 6.83 -22.54
N LEU A 6 14.01 6.31 -23.60
CA LEU A 6 12.75 5.56 -23.48
C LEU A 6 12.96 4.23 -22.73
N HIS A 7 14.04 3.51 -23.06
CA HIS A 7 14.39 2.28 -22.34
C HIS A 7 14.84 2.57 -20.91
N GLY A 8 15.50 3.71 -20.67
CA GLY A 8 15.83 4.18 -19.32
C GLY A 8 14.59 4.42 -18.44
N PHE A 9 13.59 5.16 -18.94
CA PHE A 9 12.33 5.39 -18.22
C PHE A 9 11.55 4.09 -17.98
N TYR A 10 11.48 3.20 -18.97
CA TYR A 10 10.85 1.89 -18.78
C TYR A 10 11.52 1.06 -17.68
N GLY A 11 12.86 1.05 -17.66
CA GLY A 11 13.64 0.38 -16.62
C GLY A 11 13.42 1.00 -15.24
N LEU A 12 13.39 2.33 -15.15
CA LEU A 12 13.10 3.06 -13.90
C LEU A 12 11.74 2.64 -13.32
N PHE A 13 10.67 2.71 -14.11
CA PHE A 13 9.33 2.37 -13.62
C PHE A 13 9.18 0.88 -13.28
N THR A 14 9.91 0.01 -13.99
CA THR A 14 10.01 -1.41 -13.63
C THR A 14 10.66 -1.60 -12.26
N LEU A 15 11.78 -0.94 -11.99
CA LEU A 15 12.43 -1.01 -10.68
C LEU A 15 11.57 -0.44 -9.56
N VAL A 16 10.89 0.69 -9.81
CA VAL A 16 9.95 1.28 -8.86
C VAL A 16 8.83 0.30 -8.52
N LEU A 17 8.25 -0.39 -9.51
CA LEU A 17 7.22 -1.40 -9.27
C LEU A 17 7.74 -2.60 -8.47
N ALA A 18 8.98 -3.05 -8.73
CA ALA A 18 9.62 -4.09 -7.93
C ALA A 18 9.79 -3.68 -6.47
N VAL A 19 10.26 -2.45 -6.24
CA VAL A 19 10.43 -1.89 -4.89
C VAL A 19 9.09 -1.82 -4.16
N PHE A 20 8.02 -1.38 -4.82
CA PHE A 20 6.67 -1.39 -4.25
C PHE A 20 6.22 -2.79 -3.86
N GLY A 21 6.47 -3.79 -4.72
CA GLY A 21 6.19 -5.19 -4.40
C GLY A 21 6.95 -5.69 -3.15
N ILE A 22 8.26 -5.42 -3.07
CA ILE A 22 9.10 -5.81 -1.92
C ILE A 22 8.59 -5.15 -0.63
N ILE A 23 8.34 -3.84 -0.66
CA ILE A 23 7.86 -3.09 0.51
C ILE A 23 6.54 -3.66 1.01
N SER A 24 5.58 -3.92 0.10
CA SER A 24 4.27 -4.46 0.46
C SER A 24 4.38 -5.86 1.10
N VAL A 25 5.26 -6.72 0.58
CA VAL A 25 5.51 -8.05 1.17
C VAL A 25 6.19 -7.94 2.54
N LEU A 26 7.23 -7.12 2.67
CA LEU A 26 7.93 -6.92 3.94
C LEU A 26 6.98 -6.38 5.01
N PHE A 27 6.14 -5.42 4.65
CA PHE A 27 5.12 -4.86 5.52
C PHE A 27 4.19 -5.96 6.06
N SER A 28 3.59 -6.75 5.17
CA SER A 28 2.68 -7.84 5.54
C SER A 28 3.34 -8.91 6.42
N LEU A 29 4.65 -9.13 6.29
CA LEU A 29 5.38 -10.12 7.11
C LEU A 29 5.82 -9.57 8.47
N LEU A 30 6.33 -8.34 8.52
CA LEU A 30 6.83 -7.73 9.75
C LEU A 30 5.71 -7.42 10.73
N TRP A 31 4.61 -6.84 10.26
CA TRP A 31 3.45 -6.52 11.11
C TRP A 31 2.61 -7.75 11.49
N ARG A 32 2.88 -8.93 10.89
CA ARG A 32 2.27 -10.19 11.35
C ARG A 32 2.82 -10.62 12.73
N LYS A 33 3.95 -10.08 13.17
CA LYS A 33 4.54 -10.37 14.48
C LYS A 33 3.84 -9.57 15.60
N ASN A 34 2.77 -10.16 16.12
CA ASN A 34 2.32 -10.20 17.54
C ASN A 34 2.26 -8.96 18.45
N ASP A 35 2.21 -7.73 17.94
CA ASP A 35 1.86 -6.59 18.79
C ASP A 35 0.34 -6.41 18.90
N LEU A 36 -0.17 -6.30 20.14
CA LEU A 36 -1.59 -6.14 20.45
C LEU A 36 -2.20 -4.95 19.70
N MET A 37 -1.47 -3.83 19.65
CA MET A 37 -1.88 -2.60 18.96
C MET A 37 -1.94 -2.79 17.46
N VAL A 38 -0.97 -3.50 16.89
CA VAL A 38 -0.92 -3.80 15.45
C VAL A 38 -2.10 -4.68 15.03
N ASN A 39 -2.42 -5.71 15.82
CA ASN A 39 -3.53 -6.61 15.53
C ASN A 39 -4.91 -5.94 15.73
N MET A 40 -4.95 -4.87 16.55
CA MET A 40 -6.13 -4.03 16.68
C MET A 40 -6.28 -3.11 15.45
N THR A 41 -5.17 -2.53 14.96
CA THR A 41 -5.12 -1.60 13.82
C THR A 41 -5.30 -2.29 12.45
N PHE A 42 -4.60 -3.39 12.21
CA PHE A 42 -4.66 -4.12 10.95
C PHE A 42 -5.33 -5.46 11.14
N SER A 43 -6.41 -5.73 10.38
CA SER A 43 -7.00 -7.07 10.35
C SER A 43 -6.06 -8.04 9.61
N SER A 44 -6.20 -9.34 9.90
CA SER A 44 -5.56 -10.39 9.10
C SER A 44 -5.92 -10.28 7.61
N SER A 45 -7.16 -9.88 7.32
CA SER A 45 -7.61 -9.66 5.93
C SER A 45 -6.89 -8.50 5.25
N ASP A 46 -6.54 -7.44 6.00
CA ASP A 46 -5.87 -6.26 5.46
C ASP A 46 -4.40 -6.57 5.14
N LEU A 47 -3.75 -7.33 6.04
CA LEU A 47 -2.38 -7.83 5.88
C LEU A 47 -2.27 -8.82 4.71
N ASP A 48 -3.24 -9.72 4.57
CA ASP A 48 -3.30 -10.69 3.46
C ASP A 48 -3.54 -9.97 2.12
N ALA A 49 -4.42 -8.96 2.07
CA ALA A 49 -4.62 -8.13 0.89
C ALA A 49 -3.33 -7.40 0.47
N GLY A 50 -2.59 -6.84 1.43
CA GLY A 50 -1.27 -6.25 1.20
C GLY A 50 -0.24 -7.26 0.65
N LEU A 51 -0.29 -8.50 1.13
CA LEU A 51 0.62 -9.56 0.67
C LEU A 51 0.31 -9.96 -0.78
N VAL A 52 -0.97 -10.15 -1.10
CA VAL A 52 -1.43 -10.50 -2.45
C VAL A 52 -1.06 -9.40 -3.44
N MET A 53 -1.28 -8.12 -3.10
CA MET A 53 -0.84 -6.98 -3.94
C MET A 53 0.67 -6.96 -4.15
N GLY A 54 1.44 -7.19 -3.08
CA GLY A 54 2.90 -7.22 -3.16
C GLY A 54 3.41 -8.31 -4.11
N ILE A 55 2.86 -9.52 -4.00
CA ILE A 55 3.19 -10.63 -4.90
C ILE A 55 2.78 -10.31 -6.34
N ALA A 56 1.60 -9.73 -6.56
CA ALA A 56 1.14 -9.33 -7.88
C ALA A 56 2.13 -8.36 -8.54
N PHE A 57 2.58 -7.32 -7.83
CA PHE A 57 3.56 -6.36 -8.37
C PHE A 57 4.91 -6.99 -8.70
N LEU A 58 5.38 -7.96 -7.90
CA LEU A 58 6.63 -8.68 -8.19
C LEU A 58 6.50 -9.55 -9.44
N ILE A 59 5.35 -10.20 -9.63
CA ILE A 59 5.04 -10.95 -10.84
C ILE A 59 4.99 -9.99 -12.03
N THR A 60 4.27 -8.87 -11.92
CA THR A 60 4.17 -7.86 -12.99
C THR A 60 5.52 -7.25 -13.34
N SER A 61 6.36 -6.96 -12.35
CA SER A 61 7.73 -6.49 -12.58
C SER A 61 8.61 -7.55 -13.26
N SER A 62 8.43 -8.83 -12.92
CA SER A 62 9.16 -9.91 -13.60
C SER A 62 8.70 -10.07 -15.05
N LEU A 63 7.38 -9.95 -15.29
CA LEU A 63 6.78 -9.94 -16.62
C LEU A 63 7.23 -8.73 -17.44
N SER A 64 7.42 -7.55 -16.84
CA SER A 64 7.89 -6.36 -17.56
C SER A 64 9.33 -6.53 -18.05
N VAL A 65 10.20 -7.18 -17.27
CA VAL A 65 11.57 -7.54 -17.70
C VAL A 65 11.51 -8.60 -18.81
N ALA A 66 10.68 -9.63 -18.66
CA ALA A 66 10.53 -10.65 -19.70
C ALA A 66 9.98 -10.05 -21.02
N ALA A 67 9.03 -9.11 -20.94
CA ALA A 67 8.40 -8.48 -22.09
C ALA A 67 9.38 -7.61 -22.91
N ILE A 68 10.34 -6.94 -22.26
CA ILE A 68 11.31 -6.11 -22.98
C ILE A 68 12.40 -6.94 -23.69
N ILE A 69 12.79 -8.08 -23.12
CA ILE A 69 13.81 -9.00 -23.67
C ILE A 69 13.31 -9.70 -24.94
N GLN A 70 11.99 -9.86 -25.12
CA GLN A 70 11.42 -10.46 -26.32
C GLN A 70 11.81 -9.72 -27.60
N ARG A 71 11.99 -10.49 -28.69
CA ARG A 71 12.37 -9.98 -30.02
C ARG A 71 11.45 -8.85 -30.45
N ASN A 72 12.02 -7.84 -31.11
CA ASN A 72 11.33 -6.58 -31.44
C ASN A 72 10.02 -6.74 -32.24
N HIS A 73 9.87 -7.84 -32.99
CA HIS A 73 8.67 -8.14 -33.79
C HIS A 73 7.51 -8.76 -32.98
N VAL A 74 7.77 -9.26 -31.77
CA VAL A 74 6.76 -9.85 -30.90
C VAL A 74 6.34 -8.79 -29.89
N THR A 75 5.17 -8.18 -30.12
CA THR A 75 4.58 -7.20 -29.19
C THR A 75 3.58 -7.83 -28.21
N ILE A 76 3.31 -9.13 -28.33
CA ILE A 76 2.33 -9.87 -27.50
C ILE A 76 2.69 -9.77 -26.02
N GLY A 77 3.97 -9.90 -25.65
CA GLY A 77 4.40 -9.78 -24.25
C GLY A 77 4.09 -8.42 -23.63
N LEU A 78 4.26 -7.32 -24.38
CA LEU A 78 3.91 -5.98 -23.89
C LEU A 78 2.40 -5.75 -23.83
N ILE A 79 1.61 -6.40 -24.70
CA ILE A 79 0.14 -6.35 -24.63
C ILE A 79 -0.36 -7.06 -23.37
N ILE A 80 0.17 -8.25 -23.08
CA ILE A 80 -0.17 -9.00 -21.86
C ILE A 80 0.22 -8.17 -20.62
N LEU A 81 1.43 -7.59 -20.61
CA LEU A 81 1.87 -6.70 -19.53
C LEU A 81 0.87 -5.57 -19.29
N ASN A 82 0.34 -4.94 -20.33
CA ASN A 82 -0.62 -3.84 -20.19
C ASN A 82 -1.96 -4.28 -19.61
N TRP A 83 -2.42 -5.49 -19.93
CA TRP A 83 -3.60 -6.06 -19.29
C TRP A 83 -3.38 -6.37 -17.82
N VAL A 84 -2.21 -6.91 -17.47
CA VAL A 84 -1.82 -7.16 -16.07
C VAL A 84 -1.70 -5.84 -15.30
N LEU A 85 -1.09 -4.80 -15.87
CA LEU A 85 -1.01 -3.47 -15.26
C LEU A 85 -2.39 -2.84 -15.03
N MET A 86 -3.35 -3.08 -15.93
CA MET A 86 -4.72 -2.64 -15.72
C MET A 86 -5.39 -3.38 -14.55
N ALA A 87 -5.15 -4.69 -14.42
CA ALA A 87 -5.64 -5.46 -13.29
C ALA A 87 -5.02 -5.00 -11.96
N ASP A 88 -3.72 -4.74 -11.94
CA ASP A 88 -2.99 -4.17 -10.80
C ASP A 88 -3.55 -2.80 -10.41
N ALA A 89 -3.86 -1.94 -11.40
CA ALA A 89 -4.47 -0.64 -11.16
C ALA A 89 -5.84 -0.79 -10.47
N VAL A 90 -6.71 -1.68 -10.97
CA VAL A 90 -8.03 -1.93 -10.35
C VAL A 90 -7.85 -2.46 -8.93
N MET A 91 -6.90 -3.37 -8.71
CA MET A 91 -6.61 -3.90 -7.38
C MET A 91 -6.21 -2.80 -6.40
N VAL A 92 -5.32 -1.89 -6.80
CA VAL A 92 -4.93 -0.73 -5.98
C VAL A 92 -6.10 0.20 -5.69
N LEU A 93 -6.98 0.47 -6.67
CA LEU A 93 -8.17 1.30 -6.43
C LEU A 93 -9.10 0.66 -5.40
N VAL A 94 -9.36 -0.64 -5.51
CA VAL A 94 -10.26 -1.35 -4.59
C VAL A 94 -9.69 -1.32 -3.17
N VAL A 95 -8.44 -1.72 -2.98
CA VAL A 95 -7.82 -1.75 -1.65
C VAL A 95 -7.63 -0.33 -1.09
N GLY A 96 -7.19 0.61 -1.92
CA GLY A 96 -7.04 2.01 -1.54
C GLY A 96 -8.37 2.64 -1.10
N THR A 97 -9.46 2.36 -1.81
CA THR A 97 -10.80 2.85 -1.46
C THR A 97 -11.29 2.23 -0.15
N PHE A 98 -11.08 0.92 0.04
CA PHE A 98 -11.45 0.24 1.28
C PHE A 98 -10.73 0.83 2.49
N VAL A 99 -9.40 0.96 2.42
CA VAL A 99 -8.59 1.56 3.49
C VAL A 99 -9.03 3.00 3.75
N TRP A 100 -9.30 3.78 2.70
CA TRP A 100 -9.78 5.15 2.84
C TRP A 100 -11.14 5.22 3.58
N PHE A 101 -12.07 4.31 3.30
CA PHE A 101 -13.32 4.24 4.07
C PHE A 101 -13.08 3.91 5.56
N TYR A 102 -12.12 3.04 5.87
CA TYR A 102 -11.74 2.76 7.25
C TYR A 102 -11.18 4.00 7.94
N THR A 103 -10.35 4.81 7.27
CA THR A 103 -9.84 6.05 7.86
C THR A 103 -10.94 7.06 8.19
N LEU A 104 -12.04 7.10 7.42
CA LEU A 104 -13.17 7.99 7.73
C LEU A 104 -14.01 7.52 8.93
N ARG A 105 -14.02 6.21 9.21
CA ARG A 105 -14.81 5.58 10.28
C ARG A 105 -13.96 5.04 11.41
N GLU A 106 -12.73 5.49 11.49
CA GLU A 106 -11.69 4.95 12.36
C GLU A 106 -12.17 4.80 13.80
N ARG A 107 -12.69 5.86 14.41
CA ARG A 107 -13.19 5.86 15.80
C ARG A 107 -14.32 4.85 16.07
N ALA A 108 -15.22 4.65 15.11
CA ALA A 108 -16.33 3.72 15.26
C ALA A 108 -15.87 2.26 15.09
N GLU A 109 -15.02 2.01 14.10
CA GLU A 109 -14.47 0.68 13.83
C GLU A 109 -13.54 0.21 14.95
N PHE A 110 -12.69 1.11 15.47
CA PHE A 110 -11.82 0.79 16.61
C PHE A 110 -12.61 0.56 17.90
N HIS A 111 -13.76 1.22 18.11
CA HIS A 111 -14.64 0.92 19.23
C HIS A 111 -15.15 -0.52 19.19
N VAL A 112 -15.64 -0.97 18.03
CA VAL A 112 -16.11 -2.34 17.82
C VAL A 112 -14.99 -3.35 18.04
N ARG A 113 -13.76 -3.04 17.61
CA ARG A 113 -12.59 -3.89 17.86
C ARG A 113 -12.22 -3.91 19.34
N TYR A 114 -12.18 -2.76 20.01
CA TYR A 114 -11.92 -2.65 21.45
C TYR A 114 -12.93 -3.45 22.28
N ALA A 115 -14.21 -3.39 21.88
CA ALA A 115 -15.29 -4.17 22.49
C ALA A 115 -15.14 -5.70 22.31
N LYS A 116 -14.31 -6.16 21.37
CA LYS A 116 -14.03 -7.60 21.17
C LYS A 116 -12.76 -8.08 21.90
N LEU A 117 -11.90 -7.18 22.37
CA LEU A 117 -10.70 -7.54 23.12
C LEU A 117 -11.07 -8.17 24.47
N GLN A 118 -10.20 -9.06 24.95
CA GLN A 118 -10.33 -9.63 26.30
C GLN A 118 -10.10 -8.55 27.38
N PRO A 119 -10.71 -8.68 28.57
CA PRO A 119 -10.52 -7.72 29.66
C PRO A 119 -9.06 -7.47 30.02
N SER A 120 -8.23 -8.52 30.04
CA SER A 120 -6.78 -8.40 30.28
C SER A 120 -6.06 -7.53 29.25
N GLN A 121 -6.42 -7.65 27.98
CA GLN A 121 -5.84 -6.86 26.87
C GLN A 121 -6.29 -5.40 26.93
N ARG A 122 -7.54 -5.15 27.32
CA ARG A 122 -8.06 -3.78 27.53
C ARG A 122 -7.32 -3.07 28.64
N ILE A 123 -7.04 -3.76 29.75
CA ILE A 123 -6.25 -3.23 30.87
C ILE A 123 -4.84 -2.87 30.40
N THR A 124 -4.19 -3.73 29.61
CA THR A 124 -2.86 -3.43 29.04
C THR A 124 -2.87 -2.14 28.20
N ILE A 125 -3.91 -1.94 27.37
CA ILE A 125 -4.05 -0.73 26.56
C ILE A 125 -4.29 0.50 27.44
N GLN A 126 -5.14 0.39 28.46
CA GLN A 126 -5.43 1.47 29.40
C GLN A 126 -4.18 1.90 30.18
N ASP A 127 -3.36 0.95 30.61
CA ASP A 127 -2.09 1.22 31.29
C ASP A 127 -1.05 1.82 30.33
N GLN A 128 -0.95 1.31 29.11
CA GLN A 128 -0.01 1.80 28.10
C GLN A 128 -0.27 3.27 27.72
N PHE A 129 -1.54 3.65 27.56
CA PHE A 129 -1.92 5.02 27.17
C PHE A 129 -2.34 5.91 28.34
N SER A 130 -2.32 5.38 29.58
CA SER A 130 -2.79 6.09 30.77
C SER A 130 -4.20 6.69 30.55
N CYS A 131 -5.13 5.87 30.07
CA CYS A 131 -6.49 6.26 29.73
C CYS A 131 -7.52 5.32 30.36
N CYS A 132 -8.73 5.80 30.65
CA CYS A 132 -9.81 4.99 31.25
C CYS A 132 -11.10 5.06 30.42
N GLY A 133 -11.59 3.89 30.00
CA GLY A 133 -12.77 3.79 29.12
C GLY A 133 -12.49 4.24 27.69
N TYR A 134 -13.39 3.89 26.76
CA TYR A 134 -13.18 4.16 25.34
C TYR A 134 -13.67 5.55 24.91
N PHE A 135 -15.00 5.79 24.94
CA PHE A 135 -15.58 7.11 24.68
C PHE A 135 -15.84 7.91 25.95
N ASN A 136 -16.19 7.21 27.04
CA ASN A 136 -16.56 7.77 28.33
C ASN A 136 -16.05 6.85 29.44
N ALA A 137 -16.03 7.35 30.68
CA ALA A 137 -15.59 6.59 31.86
C ALA A 137 -16.46 5.34 32.15
N SER A 138 -17.69 5.27 31.61
CA SER A 138 -18.60 4.12 31.74
C SER A 138 -18.62 3.19 30.53
N ASP A 139 -17.98 3.57 29.42
CA ASP A 139 -17.99 2.80 28.16
C ASP A 139 -16.75 1.92 28.05
N LEU A 140 -16.95 0.59 28.10
CA LEU A 140 -15.89 -0.43 28.02
C LEU A 140 -14.76 -0.21 29.05
N LEU A 141 -15.11 0.29 30.24
CA LEU A 141 -14.20 0.42 31.37
C LEU A 141 -13.85 -0.97 31.91
N GLU A 142 -12.56 -1.21 32.10
CA GLU A 142 -12.06 -2.36 32.82
C GLU A 142 -11.27 -1.84 34.02
N ILE A 143 -11.41 -2.50 35.16
CA ILE A 143 -10.80 -2.07 36.43
C ILE A 143 -9.85 -3.18 36.86
N GLY A 144 -8.64 -2.79 37.30
CA GLY A 144 -7.61 -3.75 37.73
C GLY A 144 -6.22 -3.49 37.14
N GLY A 145 -6.05 -2.41 36.38
CA GLY A 145 -4.76 -1.92 35.91
C GLY A 145 -4.03 -1.04 36.91
N SER A 146 -2.83 -0.60 36.53
CA SER A 146 -2.04 0.36 37.30
C SER A 146 -2.64 1.77 37.31
N PHE A 147 -3.27 2.18 36.20
CA PHE A 147 -3.84 3.51 36.01
C PHE A 147 -5.32 3.56 36.41
N CYS A 148 -6.16 2.72 35.80
CA CYS A 148 -7.59 2.62 36.14
C CYS A 148 -7.81 1.64 37.30
N GLN A 149 -7.44 2.08 38.52
CA GLN A 149 -7.54 1.25 39.73
C GLN A 149 -8.97 1.13 40.26
N ASN A 150 -9.78 2.18 40.14
CA ASN A 150 -11.13 2.26 40.70
C ASN A 150 -12.07 3.01 39.77
N SER A 151 -13.36 2.65 39.78
CA SER A 151 -14.41 3.34 39.02
C SER A 151 -14.58 4.80 39.45
N THR A 152 -14.32 5.13 40.72
CA THR A 152 -14.36 6.50 41.23
C THR A 152 -13.28 7.37 40.61
N PHE A 153 -12.08 6.81 40.41
CA PHE A 153 -11.00 7.51 39.73
C PHE A 153 -11.38 7.74 38.27
N ALA A 154 -11.83 6.70 37.56
CA ALA A 154 -12.29 6.79 36.17
C ALA A 154 -13.36 7.89 35.96
N ASN A 155 -14.33 7.96 36.87
CA ASN A 155 -15.40 8.98 36.83
C ASN A 155 -14.94 10.38 37.25
N SER A 156 -13.77 10.51 37.90
CA SER A 156 -13.19 11.80 38.30
C SER A 156 -12.37 12.45 37.18
N LEU A 157 -12.05 11.72 36.10
CA LEU A 157 -11.32 12.28 34.97
C LEU A 157 -12.16 13.36 34.27
N ASN A 158 -11.48 14.45 33.90
CA ASN A 158 -12.12 15.58 33.24
C ASN A 158 -12.62 15.17 31.85
N THR A 159 -13.93 15.25 31.63
CA THR A 159 -14.60 14.92 30.37
C THR A 159 -14.23 15.86 29.22
N THR A 160 -13.67 17.03 29.52
CA THR A 160 -13.22 18.04 28.55
C THR A 160 -11.86 17.67 27.92
N ILE A 161 -11.08 16.81 28.58
CA ILE A 161 -9.76 16.38 28.10
C ILE A 161 -9.93 15.04 27.39
N THR A 162 -9.92 15.06 26.06
CA THR A 162 -10.17 13.86 25.23
C THR A 162 -9.07 12.80 25.31
N ASN A 163 -7.89 13.15 25.84
CA ASN A 163 -6.78 12.23 26.07
C ASN A 163 -6.98 11.32 27.28
N ASN A 164 -7.90 11.69 28.19
CA ASN A 164 -8.26 10.86 29.34
C ASN A 164 -8.98 9.57 28.92
N PHE A 165 -9.62 9.60 27.75
CA PHE A 165 -10.34 8.46 27.16
C PHE A 165 -9.49 7.82 26.08
N CYS A 166 -9.54 6.49 25.98
CA CYS A 166 -8.63 5.74 25.13
C CYS A 166 -8.84 5.97 23.63
N VAL A 167 -9.99 6.53 23.20
CA VAL A 167 -10.24 6.84 21.79
C VAL A 167 -9.16 7.72 21.16
N THR A 168 -8.77 8.82 21.81
CA THR A 168 -7.82 9.80 21.24
C THR A 168 -6.40 9.25 21.12
N PRO A 169 -5.76 8.71 22.18
CA PRO A 169 -4.41 8.17 22.07
C PRO A 169 -4.35 6.94 21.16
N ILE A 170 -5.37 6.07 21.16
CA ILE A 170 -5.44 4.93 20.23
C ILE A 170 -5.50 5.42 18.78
N THR A 171 -6.37 6.40 18.47
CA THR A 171 -6.43 6.96 17.11
C THR A 171 -5.15 7.66 16.71
N ASN A 172 -4.48 8.36 17.63
CA ASN A 172 -3.24 9.05 17.33
C ASN A 172 -2.08 8.08 17.05
N GLU A 173 -2.00 6.97 17.79
CA GLU A 173 -1.04 5.90 17.51
C GLU A 173 -1.38 5.14 16.23
N ALA A 174 -2.67 4.92 15.95
CA ALA A 174 -3.11 4.33 14.69
C ALA A 174 -2.72 5.25 13.52
N ASP A 175 -3.08 6.54 13.57
CA ASP A 175 -2.68 7.55 12.58
C ASP A 175 -1.16 7.61 12.39
N THR A 176 -0.39 7.57 13.48
CA THR A 176 1.08 7.59 13.42
C THR A 176 1.61 6.30 12.81
N SER A 177 1.07 5.15 13.19
CA SER A 177 1.45 3.85 12.64
C SER A 177 1.12 3.78 11.15
N LEU A 178 -0.11 4.13 10.74
CA LEU A 178 -0.53 4.23 9.35
C LEU A 178 0.36 5.20 8.56
N ASN A 179 0.67 6.38 9.10
CA ASN A 179 1.58 7.30 8.43
C ASN A 179 3.00 6.73 8.32
N GLN A 180 3.49 6.00 9.32
CA GLN A 180 4.79 5.33 9.26
C GLN A 180 4.79 4.16 8.26
N VAL A 181 3.69 3.40 8.13
CA VAL A 181 3.45 2.40 7.08
C VAL A 181 3.61 3.01 5.69
N PHE A 182 3.13 4.24 5.51
CA PHE A 182 3.16 4.95 4.24
C PHE A 182 4.38 5.88 4.03
N SER A 183 5.28 6.02 5.02
CA SER A 183 6.32 7.07 5.00
C SER A 183 7.72 6.68 5.51
N ARG A 184 7.94 5.54 6.19
CA ARG A 184 9.26 5.25 6.79
C ARG A 184 10.16 4.42 5.87
N ASP A 185 11.05 5.16 5.21
CA ASP A 185 12.22 4.74 4.43
C ASP A 185 13.21 3.87 5.21
N VAL A 186 13.64 2.77 4.58
CA VAL A 186 15.02 2.23 4.70
C VAL A 186 15.93 2.80 3.61
N VAL A 187 15.41 3.56 2.64
CA VAL A 187 16.21 4.19 1.60
C VAL A 187 15.67 5.59 1.34
N THR A 188 16.37 6.60 1.84
CA THR A 188 16.18 8.02 1.58
C THR A 188 15.87 8.31 0.10
N VAL A 189 14.58 8.36 -0.26
CA VAL A 189 14.11 8.89 -1.54
C VAL A 189 12.74 9.55 -1.31
N PRO A 190 12.58 10.86 -1.59
CA PRO A 190 11.32 11.55 -1.38
C PRO A 190 10.33 11.25 -2.51
N VAL A 191 9.79 10.02 -2.61
CA VAL A 191 8.86 9.69 -3.71
C VAL A 191 7.68 8.82 -3.22
N ILE A 192 6.55 9.53 -3.11
CA ILE A 192 5.11 9.17 -3.09
C ILE A 192 4.53 8.49 -1.85
N ARG A 193 4.00 9.36 -0.98
CA ARG A 193 3.07 9.05 0.11
C ARG A 193 1.74 8.50 -0.44
N THR A 194 1.17 7.56 0.31
CA THR A 194 -0.13 6.86 0.15
C THR A 194 -0.14 5.67 -0.82
N THR A 195 -1.05 4.71 -0.61
CA THR A 195 -1.38 3.60 -1.54
C THR A 195 -1.63 4.09 -2.98
N TYR A 196 -2.08 5.34 -3.15
CA TYR A 196 -2.23 6.00 -4.45
C TYR A 196 -0.89 6.31 -5.13
N GLY A 197 0.23 6.30 -4.41
CA GLY A 197 1.56 6.41 -4.99
C GLY A 197 1.97 5.20 -5.82
N PHE A 198 1.44 4.01 -5.51
CA PHE A 198 1.61 2.83 -6.35
C PHE A 198 1.01 3.05 -7.75
N MET A 199 -0.07 3.84 -7.85
CA MET A 199 -0.68 4.17 -9.14
C MET A 199 0.23 4.98 -10.04
N ALA A 200 1.03 5.89 -9.49
CA ALA A 200 1.98 6.64 -10.31
C ALA A 200 3.02 5.71 -10.96
N GLY A 201 3.48 4.69 -10.24
CA GLY A 201 4.38 3.66 -10.78
C GLY A 201 3.71 2.82 -11.87
N ILE A 202 2.48 2.36 -11.63
CA ILE A 202 1.71 1.54 -12.59
C ILE A 202 1.40 2.34 -13.86
N ILE A 203 0.89 3.56 -13.73
CA ILE A 203 0.59 4.44 -14.87
C ILE A 203 1.86 4.81 -15.63
N GLY A 204 2.96 5.09 -14.93
CA GLY A 204 4.26 5.35 -15.55
C GLY A 204 4.77 4.17 -16.38
N LEU A 205 4.68 2.95 -15.84
CA LEU A 205 5.05 1.75 -16.58
C LEU A 205 4.11 1.47 -17.76
N PHE A 206 2.81 1.72 -17.59
CA PHE A 206 1.80 1.57 -18.64
C PHE A 206 1.99 2.56 -19.80
N LEU A 207 2.28 3.83 -19.52
CA LEU A 207 2.53 4.82 -20.56
C LEU A 207 3.85 4.51 -21.30
N THR A 208 4.90 4.16 -20.56
CA THR A 208 6.19 3.84 -21.17
C THR A 208 6.14 2.55 -22.00
N SER A 209 5.40 1.52 -21.57
CA SER A 209 5.19 0.31 -22.35
C SER A 209 4.44 0.59 -23.65
N LEU A 210 3.39 1.44 -23.63
CA LEU A 210 2.65 1.85 -24.83
C LEU A 210 3.55 2.60 -25.82
N CYS A 211 4.37 3.53 -25.32
CA CYS A 211 5.37 4.23 -26.14
C CYS A 211 6.34 3.24 -26.80
N VAL A 212 6.82 2.24 -26.06
CA VAL A 212 7.70 1.18 -26.61
C VAL A 212 6.97 0.38 -27.70
N ILE A 213 5.73 -0.03 -27.48
CA ILE A 213 4.94 -0.76 -28.50
C ILE A 213 4.84 0.07 -29.80
N LYS A 214 4.50 1.36 -29.68
CA LYS A 214 4.35 2.25 -30.85
C LYS A 214 5.64 2.40 -31.63
N VAL A 215 6.77 2.64 -30.95
CA VAL A 215 8.09 2.72 -31.59
C VAL A 215 8.47 1.40 -32.27
N ARG A 216 8.17 0.23 -31.66
CA ARG A 216 8.41 -1.07 -32.29
C ARG A 216 7.58 -1.26 -33.56
N GLN A 217 6.30 -0.89 -33.53
CA GLN A 217 5.39 -0.96 -34.67
C GLN A 217 5.83 -0.03 -35.82
N GLU A 218 6.31 1.17 -35.51
CA GLU A 218 6.83 2.10 -36.52
C GLU A 218 8.08 1.55 -37.21
N ILE A 219 9.05 1.04 -36.44
CA ILE A 219 10.27 0.42 -37.00
C ILE A 219 9.92 -0.73 -37.93
N GLU A 220 8.95 -1.56 -37.54
CA GLU A 220 8.53 -2.70 -38.36
C GLU A 220 7.77 -2.27 -39.62
N ARG A 221 6.96 -1.21 -39.53
CA ARG A 221 6.32 -0.59 -40.69
C ARG A 221 7.36 -0.05 -41.69
N PHE A 222 8.38 0.67 -41.22
CA PHE A 222 9.46 1.16 -42.07
C PHE A 222 10.24 0.01 -42.72
N ARG A 223 10.55 -1.05 -41.96
CA ARG A 223 11.18 -2.27 -42.49
C ARG A 223 10.36 -2.91 -43.61
N ARG A 224 9.03 -2.97 -43.47
CA ARG A 224 8.12 -3.49 -44.52
C ARG A 224 8.08 -2.58 -45.75
N ILE A 225 8.21 -1.27 -45.59
CA ILE A 225 8.26 -0.31 -46.71
C ILE A 225 9.58 -0.45 -47.47
N ASP A 226 10.72 -0.55 -46.77
CA ASP A 226 12.03 -0.74 -47.40
C ASP A 226 12.10 -2.07 -48.16
N ALA A 227 11.51 -3.14 -47.60
CA ALA A 227 11.41 -4.44 -48.27
C ALA A 227 10.61 -4.35 -49.58
N LYS A 228 9.53 -3.56 -49.64
CA LYS A 228 8.73 -3.35 -50.85
C LYS A 228 9.47 -2.54 -51.94
N ARG A 229 10.48 -1.75 -51.57
CA ARG A 229 11.26 -0.92 -52.49
C ARG A 229 12.55 -1.58 -52.98
N GLY A 230 12.65 -2.90 -52.84
CA GLY A 230 13.83 -3.66 -53.26
C GLY A 230 15.08 -3.38 -52.41
N GLY A 231 14.90 -2.96 -51.15
CA GLY A 231 16.01 -2.75 -50.22
C GLY A 231 16.82 -1.47 -50.45
N ARG A 232 16.41 -0.60 -51.38
CA ARG A 232 16.95 0.77 -51.50
C ARG A 232 16.25 1.66 -50.47
N GLY A 233 16.78 1.68 -49.25
CA GLY A 233 16.20 2.39 -48.10
C GLY A 233 16.13 3.92 -48.30
N PHE A 234 15.39 4.59 -47.40
CA PHE A 234 15.44 6.05 -47.20
C PHE A 234 16.60 6.51 -46.30
N VAL A 235 17.68 5.73 -46.26
CA VAL A 235 18.94 6.03 -45.56
C VAL A 235 20.07 6.00 -46.56
#